data_AF-A0A945QJ27-F1
#
_entry.id   AF-A0A945QJ27-F1
#
_cell.length_a   1.000
_cell.length_b   1.000
_cell.length_c   1.000
_cell.angle_alpha   90.00
_cell.angle_beta   90.00
_cell.angle_gamma   90.00
#
_symmetry.space_group_name_H-M   'P 1'
#
loop_
_entity.id
_entity.type
_entity.pdbx_description
1 polymer ?
#
loop_
_entity_poly.entity_id
_entity_poly.type
_entity_poly.pdbx_seq_one_letter_code
_entity_poly.pdbx_strand_id
1 'polypeptide(L)'
;MAMALGRAWIGPTVYDRILALNSFGTETVLMIAVIGYLFGRPEFLDIAMLYALINFIGTIAALKFFKFGDLGRGLEYEEEDGEGST
;
A
#
# COMPACT_ATOMS: atom_id res chain seq x y z
N MET A 1 15.96 -3.56 2.51
CA MET A 1 15.31 -4.76 1.94
C MET A 1 15.24 -5.93 2.93
N ALA A 2 16.35 -6.59 3.27
CA ALA A 2 16.35 -7.80 4.11
C ALA A 2 15.72 -7.63 5.51
N MET A 3 15.95 -6.48 6.16
CA MET A 3 15.35 -6.18 7.47
C MET A 3 13.83 -5.99 7.40
N ALA A 4 13.32 -5.35 6.34
CA ALA A 4 11.89 -5.16 6.13
C ALA A 4 11.19 -6.50 5.90
N LEU A 5 11.77 -7.38 5.07
CA LEU A 5 11.25 -8.74 4.86
C LEU A 5 11.25 -9.58 6.15
N GLY A 6 12.31 -9.49 6.96
CA GLY A 6 12.37 -10.15 8.26
C GLY A 6 11.25 -9.67 9.20
N ARG A 7 10.98 -8.36 9.24
CA ARG A 7 9.87 -7.78 10.03
C ARG A 7 8.49 -8.15 9.48
N ALA A 8 8.33 -8.25 8.17
CA ALA A 8 7.08 -8.69 7.56
C ALA A 8 6.70 -10.13 7.95
N TRP A 9 7.69 -11.00 8.14
CA TRP A 9 7.47 -12.40 8.51
C TRP A 9 7.33 -12.62 10.02
N ILE A 10 8.19 -11.98 10.82
CA ILE A 10 8.28 -12.19 12.28
C ILE A 10 7.39 -11.20 13.05
N GLY A 11 6.80 -10.20 12.38
CA GLY A 11 5.96 -9.18 12.99
C GLY A 11 4.85 -9.77 13.87
N PRO A 12 4.80 -9.43 15.17
CA PRO A 12 3.81 -9.96 16.10
C PRO A 12 2.42 -9.40 15.86
N THR A 13 2.32 -8.16 15.37
CA THR A 13 1.03 -7.52 15.04
C THR A 13 0.80 -7.45 13.54
N VAL A 14 -0.47 -7.40 13.12
CA VAL A 14 -0.84 -7.17 11.72
C VAL A 14 -0.30 -5.83 11.22
N TYR A 15 -0.35 -4.79 12.07
CA TYR A 15 0.20 -3.48 11.76
C TYR A 15 1.72 -3.51 11.50
N ASP A 16 2.50 -4.26 12.28
CA ASP A 16 3.94 -4.42 12.05
C ASP A 16 4.22 -5.04 10.67
N ARG A 17 3.41 -6.01 10.28
CA ARG A 17 3.54 -6.67 8.96
C ARG A 17 3.18 -5.73 7.82
N ILE A 18 2.07 -4.98 7.95
CA ILE A 18 1.66 -3.98 6.96
C ILE A 18 2.70 -2.86 6.83
N LEU A 19 3.23 -2.36 7.95
CA LEU A 19 4.27 -1.32 7.95
C LEU A 19 5.56 -1.81 7.29
N ALA A 20 5.95 -3.06 7.57
CA ALA A 20 7.10 -3.68 6.96
C ALA A 20 6.93 -3.87 5.45
N LEU A 21 5.75 -4.31 5.00
CA LEU A 21 5.42 -4.43 3.57
C LEU A 21 5.42 -3.06 2.87
N ASN A 22 4.85 -2.03 3.50
CA ASN A 22 4.83 -0.69 2.95
C ASN A 22 6.26 -0.15 2.76
N SER A 23 7.12 -0.33 3.76
CA SER A 23 8.54 0.06 3.72
C SER A 23 9.33 -0.71 2.66
N PHE A 24 9.05 -2.00 2.48
CA PHE A 24 9.65 -2.79 1.42
C PHE A 24 9.21 -2.32 0.02
N GLY A 25 7.92 -1.97 -0.14
CA GLY A 25 7.38 -1.45 -1.38
C GLY A 25 8.01 -0.10 -1.78
N THR A 26 8.23 0.81 -0.83
CA THR A 26 8.89 2.10 -1.12
C THR A 26 10.36 1.93 -1.49
N GLU A 27 11.11 1.06 -0.81
CA GLU A 27 12.48 0.71 -1.22
C GLU A 27 12.51 0.11 -2.64
N THR A 28 11.49 -0.67 -3.02
CA THR A 28 11.42 -1.30 -4.35
C THR A 28 11.22 -0.25 -5.44
N VAL A 29 10.31 0.69 -5.21
CA VAL A 29 10.08 1.84 -6.11
C VAL A 29 11.36 2.65 -6.30
N LEU A 30 12.06 2.96 -5.21
CA LEU A 30 13.33 3.69 -5.28
C LEU A 30 14.39 2.89 -6.03
N MET A 31 14.45 1.58 -5.85
CA MET A 31 15.39 0.73 -6.59
C MET A 31 15.10 0.73 -8.09
N ILE A 32 13.83 0.65 -8.51
CA ILE A 32 13.43 0.74 -9.93
C ILE A 32 13.84 2.10 -10.50
N ALA A 33 13.59 3.18 -9.76
CA ALA A 33 13.94 4.54 -10.19
C ALA A 33 15.46 4.72 -10.36
N VAL A 34 16.26 4.23 -9.40
CA VAL A 34 17.74 4.29 -9.46
C VAL A 34 18.26 3.45 -10.63
N ILE A 35 17.72 2.25 -10.84
CA ILE A 35 18.05 1.41 -12.00
C ILE A 35 17.76 2.16 -13.30
N GLY A 36 16.56 2.73 -13.45
CA GLY A 36 16.19 3.53 -14.61
C GLY A 36 17.17 4.67 -14.90
N TYR A 37 17.57 5.39 -13.84
CA TYR A 37 18.56 6.46 -13.93
C TYR A 37 19.93 5.93 -14.39
N LEU A 38 20.43 4.84 -13.79
CA LEU A 38 21.73 4.25 -14.14
C LEU A 38 21.80 3.72 -15.57
N PHE A 39 20.71 3.17 -16.09
CA PHE A 39 20.63 2.66 -17.46
C PHE A 39 20.25 3.75 -18.49
N GLY A 40 20.04 5.00 -18.05
CA GLY A 40 19.67 6.11 -18.93
C GLY A 40 18.30 5.93 -19.60
N ARG A 41 17.41 5.14 -18.99
CA ARG A 41 16.10 4.77 -19.50
C ARG A 41 15.01 5.36 -18.62
N PRO A 42 14.49 6.56 -18.95
CA PRO A 42 13.51 7.25 -18.11
C PRO A 42 12.16 6.53 -18.04
N GLU A 43 11.88 5.58 -18.96
CA GLU A 43 10.64 4.81 -18.97
C GLU A 43 10.44 3.97 -17.69
N PHE A 44 11.55 3.67 -16.99
CA PHE A 44 11.50 2.99 -15.70
C PHE A 44 10.90 3.87 -14.59
N LEU A 45 10.92 5.20 -14.72
CA LEU A 45 10.25 6.09 -13.76
C LEU A 45 8.73 5.95 -13.85
N ASP A 46 8.17 5.74 -15.05
CA ASP A 46 6.73 5.51 -15.21
C ASP A 46 6.31 4.22 -14.50
N ILE A 47 7.13 3.16 -14.63
CA ILE A 47 6.94 1.89 -13.91
C ILE A 47 7.09 2.11 -12.40
N ALA A 48 8.11 2.84 -11.94
CA ALA A 48 8.32 3.11 -10.52
C ALA A 48 7.12 3.86 -9.91
N MET A 49 6.62 4.88 -10.60
CA MET A 49 5.44 5.66 -10.21
C MET A 49 4.18 4.78 -10.10
N LEU A 50 3.96 3.90 -11.09
CA LEU A 50 2.87 2.94 -11.06
C LEU A 50 2.96 2.00 -9.85
N TYR A 51 4.15 1.44 -9.58
CA TYR A 51 4.37 0.59 -8.41
C TYR A 51 4.21 1.34 -7.09
N ALA A 52 4.58 2.63 -7.03
CA ALA A 52 4.35 3.47 -5.87
C ALA A 52 2.85 3.62 -5.58
N LEU A 53 2.06 3.87 -6.62
CA LEU A 53 0.61 3.99 -6.48
C LEU A 53 -0.03 2.67 -6.03
N ILE A 54 0.38 1.55 -6.64
CA ILE A 54 -0.11 0.21 -6.26
C ILE A 54 0.25 -0.10 -4.79
N ASN A 55 1.49 0.17 -4.37
CA ASN A 55 1.92 -0.05 -2.99
C ASN A 55 1.12 0.81 -2.00
N PHE A 56 0.83 2.05 -2.35
CA PHE A 56 0.02 2.95 -1.54
C PHE A 56 -1.42 2.44 -1.39
N ILE A 57 -2.10 2.17 -2.52
CA ILE A 57 -3.48 1.66 -2.53
C ILE A 57 -3.57 0.32 -1.80
N GLY A 58 -2.62 -0.60 -2.05
CA GLY A 58 -2.57 -1.89 -1.37
C GLY A 58 -2.42 -1.77 0.15
N THR A 59 -1.61 -0.81 0.62
CA THR A 59 -1.46 -0.53 2.06
C THR A 59 -2.77 -0.02 2.66
N ILE A 60 -3.44 0.94 2.00
CA ILE A 60 -4.75 1.47 2.45
C ILE A 60 -5.82 0.37 2.43
N ALA A 61 -5.87 -0.45 1.38
CA ALA A 61 -6.80 -1.56 1.26
C ALA A 61 -6.59 -2.59 2.37
N ALA A 62 -5.34 -2.96 2.67
CA ALA A 62 -5.03 -3.84 3.79
C ALA A 62 -5.50 -3.24 5.12
N LEU A 63 -5.18 -1.98 5.39
CA LEU A 63 -5.61 -1.29 6.61
C LEU A 63 -7.14 -1.23 6.71
N LYS A 64 -7.85 -0.94 5.62
CA LYS A 64 -9.31 -0.88 5.58
C LYS A 64 -9.91 -2.27 5.87
N PHE A 65 -9.39 -3.31 5.23
CA PHE A 65 -9.82 -4.69 5.44
C PHE A 65 -9.66 -5.11 6.91
N PHE A 66 -8.51 -4.84 7.52
CA PHE A 66 -8.28 -5.20 8.92
C PHE A 66 -9.05 -4.34 9.92
N LYS A 67 -9.34 -3.07 9.60
CA LYS A 67 -10.09 -2.17 10.49
C LYS A 67 -11.59 -2.44 10.47
N PHE A 68 -12.17 -2.70 9.29
CA PHE A 68 -13.62 -2.79 9.11
C PHE A 68 -14.12 -4.22 8.85
N GLY A 69 -13.22 -5.19 8.64
CA GLY A 69 -13.56 -6.59 8.38
C GLY A 69 -14.18 -6.86 7.01
N ASP A 70 -14.65 -5.83 6.32
CA ASP A 70 -15.25 -5.89 5.00
C ASP A 70 -14.83 -4.67 4.15
N LEU A 71 -14.56 -4.90 2.86
CA LEU A 71 -14.18 -3.86 1.91
C LEU A 71 -15.41 -3.08 1.40
N GLY A 72 -16.61 -3.68 1.44
CA GLY A 72 -17.86 -3.15 0.89
C GLY A 72 -18.67 -2.23 1.82
N ARG A 73 -18.72 -2.53 3.12
CA ARG A 73 -19.57 -1.83 4.11
C ARG A 73 -19.28 -0.35 4.35
N GLY A 74 -18.16 0.17 3.84
CA GLY A 74 -17.83 1.61 3.92
C GLY A 74 -18.62 2.50 2.94
N LEU A 75 -19.35 1.91 1.98
CA LEU A 75 -20.21 2.66 1.05
C LEU A 75 -21.68 2.70 1.52
N GLU A 76 -22.12 1.73 2.32
CA GLU A 76 -23.48 1.70 2.90
C GLU A 76 -23.66 2.78 3.99
N TYR A 77 -22.56 3.18 4.64
CA TYR A 77 -22.53 4.21 5.69
C TYR A 77 -22.59 5.65 5.18
N GLU A 78 -22.73 5.90 3.88
CA GLU A 78 -23.10 7.22 3.36
C GLU A 78 -24.54 7.26 2.83
N GLU A 79 -25.13 6.10 2.52
CA GLU A 79 -26.52 6.00 2.06
C GLU A 79 -27.54 6.02 3.21
N GLU A 80 -27.25 5.38 4.36
CA GLU A 80 -28.19 5.37 5.50
C GLU A 80 -28.29 6.73 6.23
N ASP A 81 -27.24 7.55 6.15
CA ASP A 81 -27.12 8.84 6.84
C ASP A 81 -27.86 9.97 6.11
N GLY A 82 -28.12 9.79 4.81
CA GLY A 82 -28.65 10.80 3.90
C GLY A 82 -30.17 10.81 3.72
N GLU A 83 -30.86 9.70 4.06
CA GLU A 83 -32.32 9.56 3.85
C GLU A 83 -33.16 9.69 5.13
N GLY A 84 -32.54 9.91 6.29
CA GLY A 84 -33.24 9.99 7.59
C GLY A 84 -33.87 11.33 7.95
N SER A 85 -33.89 12.33 7.05
CA SER A 85 -34.39 13.68 7.34
C SER A 85 -35.45 14.14 6.33
N THR A 86 -36.58 13.45 6.27
CA THR A 86 -37.86 14.00 5.79
C THR A 86 -39.00 13.51 6.67
#